data_AF-A0AAV9HSG9-F1
#
_entry.id   AF-A0AAV9HSG9-F1
#
_cell.length_a   1.000
_cell.length_b   1.000
_cell.length_c   1.000
_cell.angle_alpha   90.00
_cell.angle_beta   90.00
_cell.angle_gamma   90.00
#
_symmetry.space_group_name_H-M   'P 1'
#
loop_
_entity.id
_entity.type
_entity.pdbx_description
1 polymer ?
#
loop_
_entity_poly.entity_id
_entity_poly.type
_entity_poly.pdbx_seq_one_letter_code
_entity_poly.pdbx_strand_id
1 'polypeptide(L)'
;MSGFKPTPSKRQQHVSSHHNNSHKSHKHRDPRASAASAQAAGPGHTAAADASFLFVVNELELNLEPPPGSSVLRDPWLNTVPPQSPAAYTNEHVGTVFRYRSGVVTPAPDYMWYRPEGMNQPGVMVRIDGATGHPNGCPTPYADAWGGGATQTMFSCSPHLPVLVTNTDATLGTSFLRRCCQCDSQFGGGGDGCSPWRLLHFERSDEHPGVSFVNACGRGSPCVQGRDPSWMPSLVPTTYQNTYAAGVPQSRGLAGQLPTVIGLMALQSMAGRADEVFASQKWHMCRWNGSSKAPSHVPKGCDDPLRGLLVHVCIDDLFEQQEQQRQQQQQDDNHHNRNPQDYHGDAADENPNEMIRNACFYRLNQLEWHSILVHG
;
A
#
# COMPACT_ATOMS: atom_id res chain seq x y z
N MET A 1 -35.08 24.10 -61.59
CA MET A 1 -33.84 24.79 -61.18
C MET A 1 -32.97 23.80 -60.43
N SER A 2 -31.75 23.56 -60.95
CA SER A 2 -30.51 23.01 -60.32
C SER A 2 -30.66 22.20 -59.01
N GLY A 3 -30.24 20.94 -58.84
CA GLY A 3 -29.24 20.14 -59.55
C GLY A 3 -27.85 20.28 -58.91
N PHE A 4 -27.48 19.41 -57.96
CA PHE A 4 -26.08 19.09 -57.62
C PHE A 4 -25.95 17.68 -57.00
N LYS A 5 -25.19 16.82 -57.68
CA LYS A 5 -24.60 15.57 -57.17
C LYS A 5 -23.08 15.79 -57.09
N PRO A 6 -22.36 15.32 -56.05
CA PRO A 6 -20.91 15.22 -56.09
C PRO A 6 -20.46 13.85 -56.60
N THR A 7 -19.45 13.86 -57.47
CA THR A 7 -18.61 12.70 -57.86
C THR A 7 -17.18 12.90 -57.34
N PRO A 8 -16.38 11.83 -57.22
CA PRO A 8 -15.12 11.84 -56.48
C PRO A 8 -13.92 12.23 -57.36
N SER A 9 -12.95 12.92 -56.76
CA SER A 9 -11.67 13.25 -57.40
C SER A 9 -10.58 12.23 -57.03
N LYS A 10 -10.05 11.55 -58.06
CA LYS A 10 -8.76 10.84 -58.07
C LYS A 10 -7.72 11.76 -58.72
N ARG A 11 -6.54 11.88 -58.12
CA ARG A 11 -5.22 12.18 -58.72
C ARG A 11 -4.20 12.24 -57.57
N GLN A 12 -2.94 11.84 -57.67
CA GLN A 12 -2.13 11.20 -58.70
C GLN A 12 -0.84 10.77 -57.97
N GLN A 13 -0.30 9.59 -58.31
CA GLN A 13 1.06 9.19 -57.91
C GLN A 13 2.09 10.10 -58.60
N HIS A 14 3.18 10.43 -57.91
CA HIS A 14 4.47 10.65 -58.55
C HIS A 14 5.60 10.07 -57.71
N VAL A 15 6.44 9.34 -58.44
CA VAL A 15 7.65 8.62 -58.06
C VAL A 15 8.83 9.60 -58.13
N SER A 16 9.75 9.55 -57.17
CA SER A 16 11.17 9.75 -57.45
C SER A 16 12.05 9.19 -56.33
N SER A 17 12.79 8.15 -56.72
CA SER A 17 13.95 7.59 -56.04
C SER A 17 15.15 8.49 -56.31
N HIS A 18 15.96 8.79 -55.30
CA HIS A 18 17.38 9.10 -55.51
C HIS A 18 18.24 8.47 -54.41
N HIS A 19 19.09 7.55 -54.88
CA HIS A 19 20.29 7.07 -54.22
C HIS A 19 21.23 8.23 -53.87
N ASN A 20 21.94 8.13 -52.75
CA ASN A 20 23.34 8.50 -52.74
C ASN A 20 24.15 7.56 -51.85
N ASN A 21 25.18 7.02 -52.49
CA ASN A 21 26.14 6.07 -52.01
C ASN A 21 27.47 6.81 -51.74
N SER A 22 28.44 6.09 -51.15
CA SER A 22 29.87 6.45 -50.98
C SER A 22 30.21 7.24 -49.71
N HIS A 23 31.33 7.00 -49.01
CA HIS A 23 32.35 5.93 -48.97
C HIS A 23 33.34 6.33 -47.84
N LYS A 24 34.16 5.34 -47.41
CA LYS A 24 35.47 5.42 -46.69
C LYS A 24 35.42 5.54 -45.16
N SER A 25 35.78 4.48 -44.41
CA SER A 25 37.14 3.99 -44.04
C SER A 25 37.82 4.92 -43.01
N HIS A 26 38.50 4.51 -41.93
CA HIS A 26 39.33 3.37 -41.58
C HIS A 26 39.57 3.27 -40.05
N LYS A 27 39.89 2.04 -39.60
CA LYS A 27 40.94 1.67 -38.61
C LYS A 27 40.81 1.98 -37.10
N HIS A 28 40.78 0.87 -36.36
CA HIS A 28 41.57 0.49 -35.17
C HIS A 28 41.72 1.47 -33.99
N ARG A 29 41.22 1.03 -32.83
CA ARG A 29 41.94 1.10 -31.55
C ARG A 29 41.38 0.08 -30.54
N ASP A 30 42.14 -1.00 -30.30
CA ASP A 30 42.19 -1.66 -28.99
C ASP A 30 43.27 -0.93 -28.14
N PRO A 31 43.51 -1.23 -26.84
CA PRO A 31 42.74 -1.96 -25.82
C PRO A 31 42.60 -1.16 -24.50
N ARG A 32 41.70 -1.56 -23.58
CA ARG A 32 42.01 -1.47 -22.13
C ARG A 32 41.14 -2.39 -21.28
N ALA A 33 41.72 -3.52 -20.88
CA ALA A 33 41.34 -4.19 -19.65
C ALA A 33 41.46 -3.19 -18.49
N SER A 34 40.35 -2.92 -17.80
CA SER A 34 40.34 -2.30 -16.49
C SER A 34 39.38 -3.11 -15.65
N ALA A 35 39.93 -3.70 -14.59
CA ALA A 35 39.25 -4.51 -13.61
C ALA A 35 37.88 -3.92 -13.23
N ALA A 36 36.82 -4.72 -13.40
CA ALA A 36 35.63 -4.59 -12.58
C ALA A 36 36.00 -5.10 -11.18
N SER A 37 36.77 -4.28 -10.47
CA SER A 37 37.02 -4.44 -9.04
C SER A 37 35.69 -4.25 -8.32
N ALA A 38 35.39 -5.24 -7.49
CA ALA A 38 34.48 -5.16 -6.37
C ALA A 38 34.48 -3.77 -5.73
N GLN A 39 33.34 -3.08 -5.82
CA GLN A 39 32.90 -2.11 -4.83
C GLN A 39 31.51 -2.59 -4.43
N ALA A 40 31.49 -3.48 -3.44
CA ALA A 40 31.23 -3.12 -2.06
C ALA A 40 29.72 -3.07 -1.83
N ALA A 41 29.17 -4.26 -1.54
CA ALA A 41 28.00 -4.37 -0.70
C ALA A 41 28.25 -3.49 0.54
N GLY A 42 27.54 -2.38 0.61
CA GLY A 42 27.63 -1.46 1.74
C GLY A 42 27.19 -2.17 3.02
N PRO A 43 27.84 -1.88 4.16
CA PRO A 43 27.37 -2.33 5.46
C PRO A 43 26.11 -1.51 5.80
N GLY A 44 24.94 -2.14 5.65
CA GLY A 44 23.66 -1.47 5.84
C GLY A 44 22.44 -2.34 5.56
N HIS A 45 22.62 -3.56 5.01
CA HIS A 45 21.64 -4.63 5.17
C HIS A 45 21.73 -5.17 6.61
N THR A 46 21.36 -4.34 7.59
CA THR A 46 20.75 -4.92 8.79
C THR A 46 19.59 -5.73 8.27
N ALA A 47 19.66 -7.05 8.50
CA ALA A 47 18.69 -8.02 8.04
C ALA A 47 17.30 -7.39 8.13
N ALA A 48 16.65 -7.17 6.98
CA ALA A 48 15.20 -7.18 7.00
C ALA A 48 14.88 -8.49 7.71
N ALA A 49 14.46 -8.38 8.97
CA ALA A 49 14.15 -9.53 9.79
C ALA A 49 13.26 -10.46 8.95
N ASP A 50 13.24 -11.76 9.23
CA ASP A 50 12.47 -12.79 8.52
C ASP A 50 10.93 -12.57 8.53
N ALA A 51 10.47 -11.34 8.69
CA ALA A 51 9.11 -10.87 8.58
C ALA A 51 8.43 -11.44 7.33
N SER A 52 7.32 -12.10 7.61
CA SER A 52 6.38 -12.60 6.63
C SER A 52 5.00 -12.07 6.98
N PHE A 53 4.27 -11.57 6.00
CA PHE A 53 2.90 -11.10 6.18
C PHE A 53 2.08 -11.39 4.93
N LEU A 54 0.78 -11.53 5.14
CA LEU A 54 -0.20 -11.64 4.07
C LEU A 54 -0.89 -10.30 3.86
N PHE A 55 -1.29 -10.02 2.63
CA PHE A 55 -2.09 -8.85 2.33
C PHE A 55 -2.99 -9.06 1.12
N VAL A 56 -4.04 -8.27 1.05
CA VAL A 56 -4.96 -8.20 -0.08
C VAL A 56 -5.32 -6.74 -0.36
N VAL A 57 -5.54 -6.44 -1.63
CA VAL A 57 -6.04 -5.13 -2.08
C VAL A 57 -7.30 -5.33 -2.88
N ASN A 58 -8.41 -4.85 -2.35
CA ASN A 58 -9.70 -4.84 -3.05
C ASN A 58 -9.94 -3.45 -3.64
N GLU A 59 -10.55 -3.40 -4.82
CA GLU A 59 -10.97 -2.15 -5.44
C GLU A 59 -12.46 -1.92 -5.23
N LEU A 60 -12.82 -0.80 -4.61
CA LEU A 60 -14.20 -0.51 -4.21
C LEU A 60 -15.02 -0.02 -5.40
N GLU A 61 -16.19 -0.62 -5.60
CA GLU A 61 -17.19 -0.13 -6.54
C GLU A 61 -18.11 0.87 -5.83
N LEU A 62 -18.31 2.03 -6.44
CA LEU A 62 -19.03 3.15 -5.85
C LEU A 62 -20.27 3.48 -6.67
N ASN A 63 -21.38 3.72 -5.96
CA ASN A 63 -22.48 4.49 -6.51
C ASN A 63 -22.36 5.95 -6.04
N LEU A 64 -21.85 6.79 -6.95
CA LEU A 64 -21.72 8.24 -6.72
C LEU A 64 -22.94 9.04 -7.20
N GLU A 65 -23.98 8.37 -7.73
CA GLU A 65 -25.19 9.06 -8.14
C GLU A 65 -25.89 9.66 -6.91
N PRO A 66 -26.07 10.99 -6.87
CA PRO A 66 -26.75 11.61 -5.76
C PRO A 66 -28.24 11.25 -5.82
N PRO A 67 -28.89 10.99 -4.67
CA PRO A 67 -30.34 10.89 -4.60
C PRO A 67 -31.04 12.08 -5.30
N PRO A 68 -32.26 11.89 -5.85
CA PRO A 68 -33.00 12.97 -6.49
C PRO A 68 -33.09 14.22 -5.59
N GLY A 69 -32.66 15.36 -6.12
CA GLY A 69 -32.63 16.63 -5.39
C GLY A 69 -31.37 16.90 -4.55
N SER A 70 -30.35 16.04 -4.63
CA SER A 70 -29.04 16.28 -4.02
C SER A 70 -27.93 16.40 -5.07
N SER A 71 -26.79 16.99 -4.69
CA SER A 71 -25.60 17.09 -5.53
C SER A 71 -24.56 16.04 -5.15
N VAL A 72 -23.68 15.69 -6.09
CA VAL A 72 -22.48 14.89 -5.82
C VAL A 72 -21.73 15.51 -4.64
N LEU A 73 -21.29 14.66 -3.70
CA LEU A 73 -20.55 15.11 -2.54
C LEU A 73 -19.19 15.68 -2.97
N ARG A 74 -18.98 16.96 -2.71
CA ARG A 74 -17.75 17.69 -3.03
C ARG A 74 -17.26 18.48 -1.83
N ASP A 75 -15.96 18.73 -1.79
CA ASP A 75 -15.36 19.68 -0.86
C ASP A 75 -15.63 21.15 -1.29
N PRO A 76 -15.27 22.15 -0.47
CA PRO A 76 -15.43 23.57 -0.83
C PRO A 76 -14.66 24.02 -2.09
N TRP A 77 -13.71 23.21 -2.56
CA TRP A 77 -12.93 23.45 -3.77
C TRP A 77 -13.43 22.63 -4.97
N LEU A 78 -14.63 22.06 -4.86
CA LEU A 78 -15.31 21.28 -5.90
C LEU A 78 -14.60 19.96 -6.26
N ASN A 79 -13.70 19.46 -5.42
CA ASN A 79 -13.15 18.11 -5.57
C ASN A 79 -14.22 17.11 -5.14
N THR A 80 -14.42 16.07 -5.96
CA THR A 80 -15.21 14.92 -5.55
C THR A 80 -14.50 14.23 -4.37
N VAL A 81 -15.24 13.93 -3.30
CA VAL A 81 -14.70 13.30 -2.09
C VAL A 81 -15.33 11.92 -1.87
N PRO A 82 -14.65 10.99 -1.17
CA PRO A 82 -15.17 9.67 -0.90
C PRO A 82 -16.57 9.71 -0.25
N PRO A 83 -17.46 8.78 -0.59
CA PRO A 83 -18.78 8.74 0.01
C PRO A 83 -18.74 8.60 1.53
N GLN A 84 -19.63 9.33 2.20
CA GLN A 84 -19.80 9.25 3.66
C GLN A 84 -20.76 8.15 4.10
N SER A 85 -21.55 7.60 3.18
CA SER A 85 -22.52 6.56 3.48
C SER A 85 -21.98 5.19 3.09
N PRO A 86 -22.06 4.17 3.94
CA PRO A 86 -21.71 2.79 3.58
C PRO A 86 -22.55 2.27 2.41
N ALA A 87 -23.79 2.74 2.25
CA ALA A 87 -24.67 2.35 1.14
C ALA A 87 -24.17 2.78 -0.25
N ALA A 88 -23.21 3.72 -0.33
CA ALA A 88 -22.61 4.13 -1.60
C ALA A 88 -21.50 3.17 -2.07
N TYR A 89 -21.07 2.22 -1.22
CA TYR A 89 -20.11 1.18 -1.57
C TYR A 89 -20.88 -0.06 -2.00
N THR A 90 -21.13 -0.19 -3.30
CA THR A 90 -22.06 -1.20 -3.83
C THR A 90 -21.45 -2.58 -3.93
N ASN A 91 -20.13 -2.66 -4.11
CA ASN A 91 -19.40 -3.90 -4.29
C ASN A 91 -17.89 -3.69 -4.05
N GLU A 92 -17.12 -4.77 -4.11
CA GLU A 92 -15.66 -4.72 -4.18
C GLU A 92 -15.13 -5.75 -5.20
N HIS A 93 -14.18 -5.34 -6.02
CA HIS A 93 -13.38 -6.25 -6.82
C HIS A 93 -12.30 -6.85 -5.93
N VAL A 94 -12.54 -8.08 -5.49
CA VAL A 94 -11.63 -8.81 -4.61
C VAL A 94 -10.32 -9.12 -5.33
N GLY A 95 -9.20 -8.66 -4.77
CA GLY A 95 -7.87 -8.93 -5.31
C GLY A 95 -7.32 -10.28 -4.90
N THR A 96 -6.23 -10.68 -5.54
CA THR A 96 -5.43 -11.84 -5.12
C THR A 96 -4.80 -11.58 -3.74
N VAL A 97 -4.84 -12.57 -2.84
CA VAL A 97 -4.07 -12.54 -1.59
C VAL A 97 -2.60 -12.84 -1.90
N PHE A 98 -1.69 -12.00 -1.41
CA PHE A 98 -0.25 -12.20 -1.54
C PHE A 98 0.40 -12.41 -0.18
N ARG A 99 1.51 -13.15 -0.22
CA ARG A 99 2.48 -13.28 0.87
C ARG A 99 3.72 -12.48 0.51
N TYR A 100 4.10 -11.56 1.38
CA TYR A 100 5.44 -10.97 1.39
C TYR A 100 6.32 -11.79 2.32
N ARG A 101 7.53 -12.14 1.87
CA ARG A 101 8.57 -12.73 2.71
C ARG A 101 9.94 -12.33 2.21
N SER A 102 10.76 -11.78 3.11
CA SER A 102 12.17 -11.45 2.83
C SER A 102 12.36 -10.63 1.53
N GLY A 103 11.52 -9.63 1.32
CA GLY A 103 11.58 -8.76 0.12
C GLY A 103 10.82 -9.27 -1.10
N VAL A 104 10.30 -10.50 -1.08
CA VAL A 104 9.62 -11.11 -2.24
C VAL A 104 8.12 -11.20 -1.99
N VAL A 105 7.33 -10.76 -2.97
CA VAL A 105 5.87 -10.89 -2.98
C VAL A 105 5.48 -12.06 -3.89
N THR A 106 4.66 -12.98 -3.37
CA THR A 106 4.17 -14.16 -4.10
C THR A 106 2.68 -14.36 -3.84
N PRO A 107 1.88 -14.83 -4.83
CA PRO A 107 0.50 -15.21 -4.58
C PRO A 107 0.38 -16.27 -3.47
N ALA A 108 -0.64 -16.16 -2.63
CA ALA A 108 -0.93 -17.08 -1.53
C ALA A 108 -2.28 -17.79 -1.81
N PRO A 109 -2.31 -18.79 -2.69
CA PRO A 109 -3.55 -19.41 -3.18
C PRO A 109 -4.29 -20.24 -2.11
N ASP A 110 -3.64 -20.50 -0.99
CA ASP A 110 -4.21 -21.08 0.22
C ASP A 110 -5.00 -20.08 1.06
N TYR A 111 -5.10 -18.82 0.62
CA TYR A 111 -5.87 -17.77 1.26
C TYR A 111 -6.80 -17.08 0.28
N MET A 112 -7.91 -16.58 0.81
CA MET A 112 -8.80 -15.67 0.09
C MET A 112 -9.31 -14.58 1.03
N TRP A 113 -9.82 -13.50 0.43
CA TRP A 113 -10.63 -12.52 1.13
C TRP A 113 -12.09 -12.96 1.12
N TYR A 114 -12.77 -12.78 2.24
CA TYR A 114 -14.13 -13.24 2.42
C TYR A 114 -14.97 -12.24 3.24
N ARG A 115 -16.19 -11.98 2.76
CA ARG A 115 -17.25 -11.28 3.50
C ARG A 115 -18.44 -12.22 3.67
N PRO A 116 -18.73 -12.73 4.89
CA PRO A 116 -19.76 -13.73 5.11
C PRO A 116 -21.15 -13.36 4.59
N GLU A 117 -21.53 -12.10 4.80
CA GLU A 117 -22.87 -11.57 4.52
C GLU A 117 -22.84 -10.49 3.41
N GLY A 118 -21.72 -10.34 2.70
CA GLY A 118 -21.54 -9.36 1.63
C GLY A 118 -21.11 -7.96 2.10
N MET A 119 -21.44 -6.94 1.31
CA MET A 119 -21.06 -5.55 1.59
C MET A 119 -21.66 -5.04 2.91
N ASN A 120 -20.97 -4.05 3.52
CA ASN A 120 -21.29 -3.48 4.84
C ASN A 120 -20.97 -4.39 6.04
N GLN A 121 -20.36 -5.55 5.81
CA GLN A 121 -19.95 -6.49 6.85
C GLN A 121 -18.43 -6.60 6.86
N PRO A 122 -17.76 -6.72 8.02
CA PRO A 122 -16.30 -6.81 8.06
C PRO A 122 -15.79 -7.92 7.15
N GLY A 123 -14.87 -7.58 6.26
CA GLY A 123 -14.15 -8.57 5.49
C GLY A 123 -12.97 -9.12 6.27
N VAL A 124 -12.67 -10.37 6.01
CA VAL A 124 -11.62 -11.14 6.69
C VAL A 124 -10.81 -11.91 5.68
N MET A 125 -9.51 -12.06 5.96
CA MET A 125 -8.72 -13.06 5.27
C MET A 125 -9.01 -14.42 5.87
N VAL A 126 -9.12 -15.44 5.03
CA VAL A 126 -9.46 -16.80 5.45
C VAL A 126 -8.57 -17.80 4.74
N ARG A 127 -8.19 -18.86 5.46
CA ARG A 127 -7.42 -19.96 4.89
C ARG A 127 -8.35 -20.98 4.25
N ILE A 128 -7.98 -21.44 3.05
CA ILE A 128 -8.68 -22.47 2.29
C ILE A 128 -8.08 -23.83 2.70
N ASP A 129 -8.60 -24.44 3.76
CA ASP A 129 -8.14 -25.75 4.19
C ASP A 129 -8.69 -26.86 3.28
N GLY A 130 -7.83 -27.39 2.39
CA GLY A 130 -8.16 -28.53 1.53
C GLY A 130 -8.51 -29.83 2.27
N ALA A 131 -8.19 -29.93 3.57
CA ALA A 131 -8.46 -31.12 4.38
C ALA A 131 -9.90 -31.26 4.86
N THR A 132 -10.71 -30.20 4.82
CA THR A 132 -12.11 -30.27 5.29
C THR A 132 -13.05 -30.97 4.31
N GLY A 133 -12.63 -31.21 3.05
CA GLY A 133 -13.37 -32.03 2.07
C GLY A 133 -14.83 -31.63 1.83
N HIS A 134 -15.26 -30.48 2.37
CA HIS A 134 -16.64 -30.04 2.30
C HIS A 134 -16.79 -29.11 1.10
N PRO A 135 -17.75 -29.37 0.19
CA PRO A 135 -18.08 -28.43 -0.89
C PRO A 135 -18.56 -27.06 -0.38
N ASN A 136 -18.84 -26.95 0.93
CA ASN A 136 -19.25 -25.76 1.66
C ASN A 136 -18.32 -25.44 2.85
N GLY A 137 -17.04 -25.83 2.79
CA GLY A 137 -16.09 -25.67 3.90
C GLY A 137 -16.13 -24.25 4.46
N CYS A 138 -16.52 -24.10 5.74
CA CYS A 138 -16.56 -22.79 6.38
C CYS A 138 -15.15 -22.21 6.36
N PRO A 139 -14.94 -21.04 5.72
CA PRO A 139 -13.65 -20.40 5.73
C PRO A 139 -13.25 -20.14 7.18
N THR A 140 -12.08 -20.62 7.60
CA THR A 140 -11.61 -20.35 8.97
C THR A 140 -11.01 -18.95 8.98
N PRO A 141 -11.54 -18.02 9.79
CA PRO A 141 -10.98 -16.67 9.92
C PRO A 141 -9.51 -16.78 10.25
N TYR A 142 -8.68 -16.24 9.37
CA TYR A 142 -7.26 -16.20 9.57
C TYR A 142 -6.93 -15.02 10.48
N ALA A 143 -6.67 -15.29 11.77
CA ALA A 143 -6.17 -14.37 12.82
C ALA A 143 -6.86 -12.99 13.02
N ASP A 144 -7.80 -12.59 12.16
CA ASP A 144 -8.49 -11.30 12.18
C ASP A 144 -9.48 -11.21 13.34
N ALA A 145 -9.97 -12.36 13.81
CA ALA A 145 -10.86 -12.46 14.97
C ALA A 145 -10.19 -11.99 16.29
N TRP A 146 -8.87 -11.84 16.32
CA TRP A 146 -8.10 -11.54 17.53
C TRP A 146 -7.29 -10.23 17.46
N GLY A 147 -7.54 -9.37 16.47
CA GLY A 147 -6.97 -8.01 16.42
C GLY A 147 -5.57 -7.88 15.81
N GLY A 148 -5.08 -8.90 15.09
CA GLY A 148 -3.75 -8.89 14.44
C GLY A 148 -3.69 -8.25 13.04
N GLY A 149 -4.84 -7.94 12.44
CA GLY A 149 -4.93 -7.36 11.09
C GLY A 149 -5.03 -5.84 11.08
N ALA A 150 -4.45 -5.21 10.06
CA ALA A 150 -4.55 -3.78 9.80
C ALA A 150 -5.31 -3.52 8.49
N THR A 151 -6.48 -2.90 8.61
CA THR A 151 -7.32 -2.52 7.46
C THR A 151 -7.29 -1.02 7.25
N GLN A 152 -7.11 -0.58 6.01
CA GLN A 152 -7.21 0.83 5.62
C GLN A 152 -7.94 0.99 4.31
N THR A 153 -8.69 2.10 4.18
CA THR A 153 -9.30 2.48 2.92
C THR A 153 -8.63 3.75 2.42
N MET A 154 -8.34 3.81 1.12
CA MET A 154 -7.81 5.01 0.49
C MET A 154 -8.47 5.30 -0.85
N PHE A 155 -8.42 6.57 -1.24
CA PHE A 155 -9.03 7.07 -2.43
C PHE A 155 -8.07 7.97 -3.20
N SER A 156 -7.97 7.73 -4.50
CA SER A 156 -7.46 8.73 -5.43
C SER A 156 -8.62 9.59 -5.92
N CYS A 157 -8.60 10.89 -5.61
CA CYS A 157 -9.78 11.76 -5.77
C CYS A 157 -9.69 12.74 -6.93
N SER A 158 -8.74 13.66 -6.90
CA SER A 158 -8.52 14.64 -7.98
C SER A 158 -7.05 15.07 -8.03
N PRO A 159 -6.58 15.77 -9.08
CA PRO A 159 -5.21 16.30 -9.10
C PRO A 159 -4.90 17.26 -7.93
N HIS A 160 -5.92 17.94 -7.42
CA HIS A 160 -5.81 18.92 -6.33
C HIS A 160 -6.06 18.31 -4.95
N LEU A 161 -6.73 17.15 -4.90
CA LEU A 161 -6.93 16.33 -3.70
C LEU A 161 -6.47 14.89 -3.98
N PRO A 162 -5.15 14.67 -4.11
CA PRO A 162 -4.62 13.46 -4.73
C PRO A 162 -4.96 12.17 -4.00
N VAL A 163 -4.79 12.12 -2.67
CA VAL A 163 -5.01 10.91 -1.88
C VAL A 163 -5.68 11.25 -0.55
N LEU A 164 -6.84 10.63 -0.32
CA LEU A 164 -7.50 10.57 0.98
C LEU A 164 -7.39 9.16 1.54
N VAL A 165 -7.25 9.05 2.86
CA VAL A 165 -7.06 7.76 3.55
C VAL A 165 -7.82 7.76 4.88
N THR A 166 -8.27 6.58 5.28
CA THR A 166 -8.80 6.31 6.62
C THR A 166 -8.22 5.00 7.15
N ASN A 167 -8.07 4.90 8.47
CA ASN A 167 -7.47 3.75 9.15
C ASN A 167 -8.48 2.61 9.43
N THR A 168 -9.53 2.52 8.62
CA THR A 168 -10.64 1.58 8.80
C THR A 168 -11.19 1.13 7.43
N ASP A 169 -12.07 0.13 7.45
CA ASP A 169 -12.89 -0.23 6.31
C ASP A 169 -14.04 0.79 6.14
N ALA A 170 -14.00 1.57 5.06
CA ALA A 170 -14.98 2.61 4.79
C ALA A 170 -16.39 2.06 4.53
N THR A 171 -16.50 0.79 4.14
CA THR A 171 -17.78 0.13 3.81
C THR A 171 -18.63 -0.16 5.04
N LEU A 172 -18.05 -0.13 6.26
CA LEU A 172 -18.77 -0.53 7.47
C LEU A 172 -19.62 0.58 8.08
N GLY A 173 -19.50 1.83 7.62
CA GLY A 173 -20.21 2.99 8.19
C GLY A 173 -19.76 3.37 9.60
N THR A 174 -19.11 2.47 10.34
CA THR A 174 -18.50 2.71 11.65
C THR A 174 -17.19 3.48 11.56
N SER A 175 -16.59 3.54 10.37
CA SER A 175 -15.48 4.42 10.01
C SER A 175 -15.78 5.89 10.36
N PHE A 176 -17.05 6.32 10.28
CA PHE A 176 -17.52 7.66 10.68
C PHE A 176 -17.89 7.79 12.17
N LEU A 177 -17.91 6.67 12.91
CA LEU A 177 -18.41 6.57 14.29
C LEU A 177 -17.32 6.21 15.30
N ARG A 178 -16.06 6.60 15.08
CA ARG A 178 -15.15 6.74 16.23
C ARG A 178 -15.61 7.93 17.05
N ARG A 179 -16.52 7.65 17.98
CA ARG A 179 -16.63 8.31 19.27
C ARG A 179 -15.22 8.39 19.87
N CYS A 180 -14.55 9.52 19.69
CA CYS A 180 -13.64 10.00 20.70
C CYS A 180 -14.52 10.44 21.89
N CYS A 181 -14.38 9.83 23.05
CA CYS A 181 -14.82 10.43 24.31
C CYS A 181 -13.58 10.48 25.20
N GLN A 182 -13.29 11.54 25.95
CA GLN A 182 -14.08 11.93 27.12
C GLN A 182 -14.01 13.43 27.46
N CYS A 183 -13.65 14.30 26.51
CA CYS A 183 -13.63 15.77 26.68
C CYS A 183 -14.66 16.52 25.82
N ASP A 184 -15.51 15.82 25.08
CA ASP A 184 -16.54 16.39 24.20
C ASP A 184 -17.83 16.80 24.93
N SER A 185 -17.77 16.98 26.26
CA SER A 185 -18.94 17.17 27.11
C SER A 185 -19.26 18.63 27.46
N GLN A 186 -18.74 19.64 26.75
CA GLN A 186 -19.00 21.04 27.16
C GLN A 186 -19.53 22.01 26.12
N PHE A 187 -19.69 21.66 24.84
CA PHE A 187 -20.40 22.55 23.92
C PHE A 187 -21.59 21.85 23.27
N GLY A 188 -22.74 22.01 23.93
CA GLY A 188 -24.02 21.83 23.29
C GLY A 188 -24.15 22.77 22.10
N GLY A 189 -24.67 22.24 20.98
CA GLY A 189 -25.18 23.04 19.86
C GLY A 189 -24.11 23.56 18.90
N GLY A 190 -23.72 22.73 17.93
CA GLY A 190 -22.91 23.16 16.77
C GLY A 190 -22.11 22.01 16.21
N GLY A 191 -22.73 21.20 15.36
CA GLY A 191 -22.14 19.99 14.82
C GLY A 191 -20.98 20.26 13.87
N ASP A 192 -19.83 19.67 14.16
CA ASP A 192 -18.83 19.32 13.15
C ASP A 192 -18.48 17.83 13.34
N GLY A 193 -19.26 16.98 12.67
CA GLY A 193 -18.96 15.57 12.54
C GLY A 193 -17.62 15.41 11.81
N CYS A 194 -16.57 15.05 12.54
CA CYS A 194 -15.25 14.87 11.96
C CYS A 194 -15.28 13.74 10.92
N SER A 195 -15.05 14.09 9.66
CA SER A 195 -14.82 13.10 8.59
C SER A 195 -13.64 12.21 8.96
N PRO A 196 -13.75 10.87 8.82
CA PRO A 196 -12.64 9.96 9.08
C PRO A 196 -11.58 9.98 7.97
N TRP A 197 -11.86 10.70 6.88
CA TRP A 197 -10.93 10.90 5.77
C TRP A 197 -9.86 11.91 6.15
N ARG A 198 -8.61 11.51 5.95
CA ARG A 198 -7.42 12.33 6.19
C ARG A 198 -6.63 12.45 4.88
N LEU A 199 -5.98 13.59 4.70
CA LEU A 199 -4.95 13.70 3.68
C LEU A 199 -3.76 12.82 4.05
N LEU A 200 -3.08 12.30 3.03
CA LEU A 200 -1.79 11.62 3.22
C LEU A 200 -0.79 12.56 3.91
N HIS A 201 -0.16 12.09 4.99
CA HIS A 201 0.90 12.82 5.68
C HIS A 201 2.13 11.93 5.89
N PHE A 202 3.26 12.59 6.14
CA PHE A 202 4.57 11.99 6.32
C PHE A 202 5.18 12.44 7.65
N GLU A 203 5.46 11.47 8.51
CA GLU A 203 6.22 11.70 9.73
C GLU A 203 7.71 11.88 9.42
N ARG A 204 8.36 12.69 10.27
CA ARG A 204 9.80 12.90 10.22
C ARG A 204 10.44 12.03 11.29
N SER A 205 11.45 11.25 10.90
CA SER A 205 12.31 10.50 11.81
C SER A 205 13.71 11.11 11.74
N ASP A 206 14.24 11.54 12.89
CA ASP A 206 15.60 12.06 12.98
C ASP A 206 16.66 10.95 12.89
N GLU A 207 16.29 9.71 13.24
CA GLU A 207 17.12 8.52 13.09
C GLU A 207 17.28 8.10 11.62
N HIS A 208 16.27 8.40 10.79
CA HIS A 208 16.20 7.98 9.40
C HIS A 208 16.01 9.17 8.45
N PRO A 209 16.98 10.11 8.43
CA PRO A 209 16.88 11.30 7.62
C PRO A 209 16.75 10.93 6.14
N GLY A 210 15.83 11.59 5.44
CA GLY A 210 15.54 11.34 4.01
C GLY A 210 14.54 10.23 3.74
N VAL A 211 14.07 9.50 4.75
CA VAL A 211 12.98 8.52 4.61
C VAL A 211 11.65 9.20 4.88
N SER A 212 10.66 9.00 4.00
CA SER A 212 9.30 9.50 4.17
C SER A 212 8.44 8.45 4.86
N PHE A 213 8.02 8.68 6.11
CA PHE A 213 7.17 7.75 6.86
C PHE A 213 5.69 8.09 6.70
N VAL A 214 5.03 7.46 5.73
CA VAL A 214 3.63 7.71 5.41
C VAL A 214 2.69 7.18 6.51
N ASN A 215 1.63 7.95 6.82
CA ASN A 215 0.60 7.54 7.75
C ASN A 215 -0.81 7.96 7.31
N ALA A 216 -1.80 7.22 7.80
CA ALA A 216 -3.22 7.47 7.61
C ALA A 216 -3.88 8.27 8.73
N CYS A 217 -3.13 8.66 9.78
CA CYS A 217 -3.69 9.38 10.93
C CYS A 217 -3.70 10.91 10.75
N GLY A 218 -3.15 11.41 9.63
CA GLY A 218 -3.07 12.83 9.33
C GLY A 218 -2.09 13.58 10.24
N ARG A 219 -1.03 12.89 10.70
CA ARG A 219 0.01 13.48 11.55
C ARG A 219 1.28 13.74 10.76
N GLY A 220 2.00 14.80 11.11
CA GLY A 220 3.28 15.15 10.48
C GLY A 220 3.11 16.16 9.35
N SER A 221 3.92 16.00 8.31
CA SER A 221 4.04 16.92 7.18
C SER A 221 3.15 16.50 6.00
N PRO A 222 2.47 17.42 5.31
CA PRO A 222 1.79 17.14 4.04
C PRO A 222 2.79 17.05 2.87
N CYS A 223 4.10 16.99 3.13
CA CYS A 223 5.13 16.85 2.11
C CYS A 223 6.10 15.72 2.48
N VAL A 224 6.58 15.01 1.45
CA VAL A 224 7.57 13.94 1.55
C VAL A 224 8.89 14.46 2.15
N GLN A 225 9.62 13.57 2.82
CA GLN A 225 10.96 13.84 3.31
C GLN A 225 12.00 13.51 2.24
N GLY A 226 13.03 14.35 2.19
CA GLY A 226 14.14 14.19 1.27
C GLY A 226 13.90 14.84 -0.10
N ARG A 227 15.00 15.21 -0.76
CA ARG A 227 14.99 15.75 -2.13
C ARG A 227 15.09 14.64 -3.17
N ASP A 228 14.54 14.90 -4.36
CA ASP A 228 14.65 14.06 -5.55
C ASP A 228 14.25 12.57 -5.37
N PRO A 229 13.05 12.26 -4.83
CA PRO A 229 12.58 10.87 -4.69
C PRO A 229 12.36 10.19 -6.05
N SER A 230 13.09 9.10 -6.33
CA SER A 230 12.99 8.31 -7.57
C SER A 230 11.65 7.59 -7.75
N TRP A 231 10.94 7.32 -6.65
CA TRP A 231 9.61 6.71 -6.63
C TRP A 231 8.46 7.71 -6.87
N MET A 232 8.75 9.01 -7.01
CA MET A 232 7.78 10.04 -7.34
C MET A 232 7.89 10.42 -8.83
N PRO A 233 6.77 10.67 -9.54
CA PRO A 233 5.37 10.64 -9.10
C PRO A 233 4.70 9.27 -9.14
N SER A 234 5.47 8.19 -9.25
CA SER A 234 4.93 6.83 -9.43
C SER A 234 4.01 6.38 -8.30
N LEU A 235 4.50 6.50 -7.04
CA LEU A 235 3.81 6.03 -5.85
C LEU A 235 3.06 7.15 -5.13
N VAL A 236 3.62 8.35 -5.14
CA VAL A 236 3.05 9.52 -4.47
C VAL A 236 2.97 10.66 -5.48
N PRO A 237 1.85 11.39 -5.57
CA PRO A 237 1.74 12.53 -6.47
C PRO A 237 2.72 13.66 -6.16
N THR A 238 3.16 14.39 -7.19
CA THR A 238 4.09 15.53 -7.05
C THR A 238 3.56 16.66 -6.16
N THR A 239 2.26 16.73 -5.91
CA THR A 239 1.66 17.70 -4.98
C THR A 239 2.21 17.55 -3.55
N TYR A 240 2.68 16.35 -3.18
CA TYR A 240 3.34 16.12 -1.89
C TYR A 240 4.85 16.39 -1.91
N GLN A 241 5.40 16.89 -3.03
CA GLN A 241 6.83 17.20 -3.11
C GLN A 241 7.20 18.30 -2.12
N ASN A 242 8.28 18.09 -1.37
CA ASN A 242 8.84 19.15 -0.56
C ASN A 242 9.59 20.15 -1.45
N THR A 243 9.06 21.38 -1.52
CA THR A 243 9.62 22.48 -2.31
C THR A 243 10.73 23.23 -1.58
N TYR A 244 10.90 23.01 -0.27
CA TYR A 244 11.97 23.61 0.52
C TYR A 244 13.27 22.84 0.29
N ALA A 245 14.05 23.23 -0.71
CA ALA A 245 15.26 22.50 -1.14
C ALA A 245 16.48 22.71 -0.22
N ALA A 246 16.52 23.77 0.59
CA ALA A 246 17.70 24.12 1.37
C ALA A 246 17.86 23.22 2.60
N GLY A 247 18.95 22.45 2.65
CA GLY A 247 19.33 21.65 3.82
C GLY A 247 18.56 20.33 3.99
N VAL A 248 17.69 19.96 3.03
CA VAL A 248 16.96 18.69 3.07
C VAL A 248 17.86 17.56 2.54
N PRO A 249 17.98 16.41 3.25
CA PRO A 249 18.80 15.28 2.81
C PRO A 249 18.28 14.69 1.49
N GLN A 250 19.10 13.86 0.82
CA GLN A 250 18.63 13.07 -0.32
C GLN A 250 17.48 12.15 0.12
N SER A 251 16.45 11.98 -0.72
CA SER A 251 15.42 10.97 -0.46
C SER A 251 16.05 9.58 -0.44
N ARG A 252 15.72 8.81 0.59
CA ARG A 252 16.21 7.44 0.80
C ARG A 252 15.12 6.39 0.65
N GLY A 253 13.86 6.79 0.55
CA GLY A 253 12.76 5.88 0.31
C GLY A 253 11.44 6.32 0.95
N LEU A 254 10.44 5.48 0.73
CA LEU A 254 9.12 5.56 1.33
C LEU A 254 8.97 4.39 2.32
N ALA A 255 8.49 4.67 3.52
CA ALA A 255 8.20 3.72 4.59
C ALA A 255 6.94 4.17 5.35
N GLY A 256 6.56 3.49 6.44
CA GLY A 256 5.45 3.92 7.31
C GLY A 256 4.37 2.84 7.43
N GLN A 257 3.10 3.25 7.52
CA GLN A 257 1.99 2.30 7.68
C GLN A 257 1.85 1.42 6.44
N LEU A 258 2.09 0.11 6.63
CA LEU A 258 2.18 -0.86 5.55
C LEU A 258 0.92 -0.91 4.64
N PRO A 259 -0.32 -0.92 5.16
CA PRO A 259 -1.50 -0.88 4.29
C PRO A 259 -1.54 0.39 3.42
N THR A 260 -1.07 1.53 3.93
CA THR A 260 -0.97 2.77 3.14
C THR A 260 0.05 2.62 2.02
N VAL A 261 1.25 2.11 2.32
CA VAL A 261 2.32 1.90 1.32
C VAL A 261 1.85 0.94 0.21
N ILE A 262 1.23 -0.18 0.58
CA ILE A 262 0.67 -1.16 -0.35
C ILE A 262 -0.42 -0.52 -1.23
N GLY A 263 -1.32 0.26 -0.64
CA GLY A 263 -2.36 0.97 -1.38
C GLY A 263 -1.79 1.95 -2.41
N LEU A 264 -0.75 2.72 -2.05
CA LEU A 264 -0.07 3.63 -2.96
C LEU A 264 0.58 2.89 -4.15
N MET A 265 1.16 1.70 -3.92
CA MET A 265 1.65 0.85 -5.01
C MET A 265 0.52 0.35 -5.91
N ALA A 266 -0.60 -0.09 -5.31
CA ALA A 266 -1.76 -0.61 -6.05
C ALA A 266 -2.47 0.44 -6.92
N LEU A 267 -2.40 1.73 -6.54
CA LEU A 267 -2.88 2.84 -7.38
C LEU A 267 -2.14 2.94 -8.73
N GLN A 268 -0.96 2.33 -8.87
CA GLN A 268 -0.24 2.28 -10.14
C GLN A 268 -0.91 1.37 -11.18
N SER A 269 -1.62 0.34 -10.72
CA SER A 269 -2.31 -0.61 -11.60
C SER A 269 -3.52 0.02 -12.29
N MET A 270 -4.02 -0.64 -13.34
CA MET A 270 -5.29 -0.25 -13.96
C MET A 270 -6.46 -0.46 -13.00
N ALA A 271 -7.53 0.34 -13.18
CA ALA A 271 -8.78 0.14 -12.45
C ALA A 271 -9.33 -1.28 -12.67
N GLY A 272 -9.82 -1.90 -11.60
CA GLY A 272 -10.26 -3.30 -11.55
C GLY A 272 -9.12 -4.31 -11.53
N ARG A 273 -7.86 -3.88 -11.49
CA ARG A 273 -6.66 -4.73 -11.51
C ARG A 273 -5.63 -4.30 -10.47
N ALA A 274 -6.09 -3.83 -9.31
CA ALA A 274 -5.25 -3.30 -8.24
C ALA A 274 -4.08 -4.24 -7.86
N ASP A 275 -4.30 -5.56 -7.92
CA ASP A 275 -3.32 -6.60 -7.61
C ASP A 275 -2.21 -6.82 -8.66
N GLU A 276 -2.38 -6.31 -9.89
CA GLU A 276 -1.45 -6.54 -11.01
C GLU A 276 -0.01 -6.06 -10.71
N VAL A 277 0.15 -4.96 -9.98
CA VAL A 277 1.46 -4.44 -9.56
C VAL A 277 2.28 -5.48 -8.78
N PHE A 278 1.61 -6.30 -7.98
CA PHE A 278 2.24 -7.31 -7.13
C PHE A 278 2.48 -8.60 -7.92
N ALA A 279 1.49 -9.04 -8.71
CA ALA A 279 1.64 -10.18 -9.61
C ALA A 279 2.77 -10.00 -10.63
N SER A 280 2.98 -8.76 -11.10
CA SER A 280 4.07 -8.39 -12.02
C SER A 280 5.40 -8.07 -11.33
N GLN A 281 5.50 -8.29 -10.02
CA GLN A 281 6.73 -8.08 -9.23
C GLN A 281 7.33 -6.67 -9.40
N LYS A 282 6.49 -5.64 -9.58
CA LYS A 282 6.97 -4.25 -9.60
C LYS A 282 7.52 -3.82 -8.24
N TRP A 283 7.12 -4.50 -7.17
CA TRP A 283 7.78 -4.43 -5.88
C TRP A 283 8.50 -5.75 -5.60
N HIS A 284 9.83 -5.72 -5.58
CA HIS A 284 10.67 -6.91 -5.44
C HIS A 284 12.01 -6.58 -4.78
N MET A 285 12.46 -7.43 -3.85
CA MET A 285 13.66 -7.23 -3.03
C MET A 285 13.69 -5.85 -2.36
N CYS A 286 12.53 -5.43 -1.84
CA CYS A 286 12.31 -4.11 -1.26
C CYS A 286 12.59 -2.94 -2.22
N ARG A 287 12.57 -3.16 -3.53
CA ARG A 287 12.77 -2.11 -4.54
C ARG A 287 11.52 -1.91 -5.38
N TRP A 288 11.29 -0.67 -5.76
CA TRP A 288 10.24 -0.31 -6.70
C TRP A 288 10.79 -0.24 -8.12
N ASN A 289 10.30 -1.15 -8.95
CA ASN A 289 10.63 -1.28 -10.37
C ASN A 289 9.46 -0.84 -11.26
N GLY A 290 8.47 -0.13 -10.69
CA GLY A 290 7.33 0.38 -11.45
C GLY A 290 7.70 1.56 -12.36
N SER A 291 6.72 2.02 -13.15
CA SER A 291 6.88 3.18 -14.04
C SER A 291 7.32 4.41 -13.25
N SER A 292 8.31 5.16 -13.71
CA SER A 292 8.67 6.46 -13.11
C SER A 292 7.63 7.56 -13.35
N LYS A 293 6.64 7.32 -14.21
CA LYS A 293 5.54 8.25 -14.49
C LYS A 293 4.39 8.09 -13.51
N ALA A 294 3.64 9.18 -13.32
CA ALA A 294 2.39 9.18 -12.57
C ALA A 294 1.42 8.14 -13.17
N PRO A 295 0.61 7.45 -12.34
CA PRO A 295 -0.35 6.48 -12.85
C PRO A 295 -1.34 7.14 -13.82
N SER A 296 -1.54 6.53 -14.98
CA SER A 296 -2.46 7.05 -16.01
C SER A 296 -3.94 7.00 -15.62
N HIS A 297 -4.25 6.27 -14.53
CA HIS A 297 -5.60 5.95 -14.07
C HIS A 297 -6.00 6.75 -12.82
N VAL A 298 -5.16 7.69 -12.39
CA VAL A 298 -5.53 8.70 -11.38
C VAL A 298 -6.48 9.71 -12.04
N PRO A 299 -7.55 10.14 -11.34
CA PRO A 299 -8.43 11.20 -11.80
C PRO A 299 -7.65 12.43 -12.30
N LYS A 300 -7.91 12.85 -13.53
CA LYS A 300 -7.29 14.02 -14.20
C LYS A 300 -8.14 15.28 -14.07
N GLY A 301 -9.44 15.13 -13.83
CA GLY A 301 -10.37 16.22 -13.55
C GLY A 301 -11.14 16.00 -12.25
N CYS A 302 -11.84 17.03 -11.80
CA CYS A 302 -12.71 16.94 -10.63
C CYS A 302 -13.96 16.08 -10.85
N ASP A 303 -14.32 15.84 -12.12
CA ASP A 303 -15.49 15.05 -12.53
C ASP A 303 -15.13 13.61 -12.92
N ASP A 304 -13.84 13.27 -12.92
CA ASP A 304 -13.40 11.89 -13.15
C ASP A 304 -13.81 11.00 -11.96
N PRO A 305 -14.17 9.73 -12.21
CA PRO A 305 -14.62 8.84 -11.16
C PRO A 305 -13.51 8.60 -10.12
N LEU A 306 -13.91 8.64 -8.84
CA LEU A 306 -13.02 8.29 -7.74
C LEU A 306 -12.56 6.84 -7.86
N ARG A 307 -11.30 6.59 -7.47
CA ARG A 307 -10.79 5.22 -7.34
C ARG A 307 -10.52 4.90 -5.88
N GLY A 308 -11.31 4.00 -5.31
CA GLY A 308 -11.19 3.55 -3.92
C GLY A 308 -10.52 2.19 -3.81
N LEU A 309 -9.58 2.06 -2.87
CA LEU A 309 -8.93 0.79 -2.54
C LEU A 309 -9.12 0.49 -1.05
N LEU A 310 -9.47 -0.76 -0.74
CA LEU A 310 -9.43 -1.32 0.60
C LEU A 310 -8.21 -2.23 0.69
N VAL A 311 -7.33 -1.96 1.63
CA VAL A 311 -6.11 -2.74 1.86
C VAL A 311 -6.21 -3.40 3.23
N HIS A 312 -5.96 -4.70 3.26
CA HIS A 312 -5.89 -5.46 4.49
C HIS A 312 -4.57 -6.21 4.57
N VAL A 313 -3.95 -6.20 5.75
CA VAL A 313 -2.64 -6.82 6.04
C VAL A 313 -2.72 -7.58 7.35
N CYS A 314 -2.19 -8.80 7.41
CA CYS A 314 -2.09 -9.61 8.62
C CYS A 314 -0.73 -10.31 8.71
N ILE A 315 -0.28 -10.63 9.93
CA ILE A 315 0.98 -11.39 10.14
C ILE A 315 0.82 -12.79 9.57
N ASP A 316 1.88 -13.33 8.97
CA ASP A 316 1.90 -14.72 8.49
C ASP A 316 2.15 -15.70 9.65
N ASP A 317 1.31 -16.71 9.86
CA ASP A 317 1.37 -17.68 10.95
C ASP A 317 2.68 -18.48 10.88
N LEU A 318 3.25 -18.63 9.68
CA LEU A 318 4.57 -19.22 9.49
C LEU A 318 5.67 -18.46 10.22
N PHE A 319 5.53 -17.14 10.33
CA PHE A 319 6.44 -16.30 11.10
C PHE A 319 6.22 -16.50 12.61
N GLU A 320 4.96 -16.55 13.07
CA GLU A 320 4.65 -16.80 14.48
C GLU A 320 5.18 -18.16 14.94
N GLN A 321 5.00 -19.21 14.14
CA GLN A 321 5.51 -20.55 14.44
C GLN A 321 7.04 -20.59 14.51
N GLN A 322 7.74 -19.88 13.63
CA GLN A 322 9.21 -19.80 13.63
C GLN A 322 9.74 -19.05 14.86
N GLU A 323 9.13 -17.94 15.24
CA GLU A 323 9.52 -17.20 16.46
C GLU A 323 9.23 -18.01 17.72
N GLN A 324 8.11 -18.73 17.79
CA GLN A 324 7.81 -19.65 18.90
C GLN A 324 8.87 -20.75 19.02
N GLN A 325 9.27 -21.37 17.89
CA GLN A 325 10.34 -22.37 17.88
C GLN A 325 11.68 -21.79 18.32
N ARG A 326 12.03 -20.58 17.88
CA ARG A 326 13.25 -19.89 18.31
C ARG A 326 13.26 -19.58 19.80
N GLN A 327 12.12 -19.14 20.35
CA GLN A 327 12.00 -18.84 21.78
C GLN A 327 12.10 -20.12 22.60
N GLN A 328 11.44 -21.20 22.18
CA GLN A 328 11.56 -22.51 22.84
C GLN A 328 13.03 -22.96 22.87
N GLN A 329 13.73 -22.85 21.74
CA GLN A 329 15.13 -23.23 21.66
C GLN A 329 16.05 -22.38 22.56
N GLN A 330 15.81 -21.07 22.65
CA GLN A 330 16.55 -20.19 23.58
C GLN A 330 16.27 -20.49 25.05
N GLN A 331 15.05 -20.91 25.39
CA GLN A 331 14.71 -21.35 26.74
C GLN A 331 15.41 -22.66 27.10
N ASP A 332 15.42 -23.61 26.17
CA ASP A 332 16.09 -24.91 26.34
C ASP A 332 17.61 -24.73 26.52
N ASP A 333 18.23 -23.86 25.71
CA ASP A 333 19.66 -23.50 25.82
C ASP A 333 19.99 -22.82 27.15
N ASN A 334 19.12 -21.91 27.62
CA ASN A 334 19.29 -21.25 28.91
C ASN A 334 19.09 -22.20 30.10
N HIS A 335 18.19 -23.18 29.97
CA HIS A 335 18.00 -24.22 30.99
C HIS A 335 19.20 -25.17 31.08
N HIS A 336 19.85 -25.48 29.96
CA HIS A 336 21.08 -26.28 29.95
C HIS A 336 22.28 -25.58 30.61
N ASN A 337 22.23 -24.25 30.74
CA ASN A 337 23.35 -23.44 31.23
C ASN A 337 23.14 -22.90 32.67
N ARG A 338 22.01 -23.21 33.33
CA ARG A 338 21.73 -22.80 34.72
C ARG A 338 22.08 -23.91 35.71
N ASN A 339 22.93 -23.58 36.67
CA ASN A 339 23.32 -24.46 37.77
C ASN A 339 22.09 -24.73 38.67
N PRO A 340 21.77 -25.98 39.07
CA PRO A 340 20.48 -26.34 39.68
C PRO A 340 20.19 -25.77 41.08
N GLN A 341 21.02 -24.87 41.63
CA GLN A 341 20.94 -24.46 43.04
C GLN A 341 20.23 -23.12 43.31
N ASP A 342 19.82 -22.36 42.28
CA ASP A 342 19.23 -21.04 42.45
C ASP A 342 17.77 -20.95 41.96
N TYR A 343 16.85 -21.71 42.57
CA TYR A 343 15.41 -21.53 42.35
C TYR A 343 14.66 -21.23 43.65
N HIS A 344 14.45 -19.94 43.91
CA HIS A 344 13.41 -19.44 44.81
C HIS A 344 12.69 -18.26 44.14
N GLY A 345 11.36 -18.33 44.05
CA GLY A 345 10.49 -17.16 44.00
C GLY A 345 9.77 -16.89 42.67
N ASP A 346 8.48 -17.22 42.66
CA ASP A 346 7.36 -16.49 42.04
C ASP A 346 7.45 -16.14 40.54
N ALA A 347 6.95 -17.05 39.69
CA ALA A 347 6.57 -16.73 38.32
C ALA A 347 5.08 -16.37 38.27
N ALA A 348 4.79 -15.14 37.84
CA ALA A 348 3.44 -14.66 37.56
C ALA A 348 2.87 -15.39 36.32
N ASP A 349 1.59 -15.74 36.43
CA ASP A 349 0.81 -16.57 35.50
C ASP A 349 0.32 -15.73 34.29
N GLU A 350 1.23 -15.08 33.57
CA GLU A 350 0.89 -14.39 32.31
C GLU A 350 0.92 -15.36 31.14
N ASN A 351 -0.16 -15.38 30.34
CA ASN A 351 -0.28 -16.26 29.17
C ASN A 351 0.79 -15.92 28.12
N PRO A 352 1.78 -16.79 27.86
CA PRO A 352 2.89 -16.50 26.95
C PRO A 352 2.42 -16.17 25.54
N ASN A 353 1.29 -16.74 25.11
CA ASN A 353 0.72 -16.48 23.80
C ASN A 353 0.19 -15.05 23.65
N GLU A 354 -0.34 -14.46 24.73
CA GLU A 354 -0.84 -13.08 24.70
C GLU A 354 0.32 -12.05 24.70
N MET A 355 1.40 -12.36 25.42
CA MET A 355 2.64 -11.57 25.37
C MET A 355 3.31 -11.60 24.00
N ILE A 356 3.44 -12.78 23.37
CA ILE A 356 3.99 -12.92 22.02
C ILE A 356 3.12 -12.19 21.00
N ARG A 357 1.78 -12.27 21.11
CA ARG A 357 0.84 -11.55 20.23
C ARG A 357 0.94 -10.04 20.37
N ASN A 358 0.94 -9.51 21.60
CA ASN A 358 1.11 -8.09 21.83
C ASN A 358 2.49 -7.62 21.36
N ALA A 359 3.55 -8.40 21.55
CA ALA A 359 4.87 -8.10 21.02
C ALA A 359 4.94 -8.16 19.49
N CYS A 360 4.23 -9.08 18.84
CA CYS A 360 4.10 -9.16 17.38
C CYS A 360 3.27 -8.00 16.80
N PHE A 361 2.19 -7.57 17.48
CA PHE A 361 1.36 -6.43 17.09
C PHE A 361 2.06 -5.09 17.33
N TYR A 362 2.73 -4.94 18.48
CA TYR A 362 3.66 -3.83 18.71
C TYR A 362 4.81 -3.90 17.71
N ARG A 363 5.31 -5.07 17.30
CA ARG A 363 6.25 -5.18 16.17
C ARG A 363 5.58 -4.85 14.83
N LEU A 364 4.34 -5.16 14.50
CA LEU A 364 3.77 -4.64 13.24
C LEU A 364 3.67 -3.11 13.26
N ASN A 365 3.39 -2.51 14.42
CA ASN A 365 3.27 -1.05 14.53
C ASN A 365 4.61 -0.32 14.83
N GLN A 366 5.61 -1.02 15.39
CA GLN A 366 6.94 -0.54 15.82
C GLN A 366 8.12 -1.30 15.20
N LEU A 367 7.90 -2.25 14.29
CA LEU A 367 8.91 -2.68 13.34
C LEU A 367 9.20 -1.40 12.61
N GLU A 368 10.22 -0.71 13.09
CA GLU A 368 11.09 0.16 12.39
C GLU A 368 11.11 -0.28 10.92
N TRP A 369 10.22 0.32 10.12
CA TRP A 369 9.87 -0.13 8.77
C TRP A 369 10.99 0.20 7.77
N HIS A 370 12.25 0.15 8.21
CA HIS A 370 13.43 0.17 7.33
C HIS A 370 13.45 -1.03 6.41
N SER A 371 12.79 -2.12 6.82
CA SER A 371 12.73 -3.37 6.05
C SER A 371 11.87 -3.26 4.77
N ILE A 372 10.99 -2.26 4.68
CA ILE A 372 10.16 -1.98 3.49
C ILE A 372 10.47 -0.56 2.98
N LEU A 373 11.74 -0.17 3.09
CA LEU A 373 12.21 1.00 2.36
C LEU A 373 12.05 0.73 0.88
N VAL A 374 11.13 1.45 0.25
CA VAL A 374 11.04 1.47 -1.20
C VAL A 374 12.21 2.29 -1.73
N HIS A 375 13.29 1.59 -2.08
CA HIS A 375 14.39 2.19 -2.83
C HIS A 375 14.08 2.15 -4.33
N GLY A 376 14.37 3.25 -5.02
CA GLY A 376 14.28 3.36 -6.48
C GLY A 376 15.58 3.84 -7.07
#